data_AF-J3F220-F1
#
_entry.id   AF-J3F220-F1
#
_cell.length_a   1.000
_cell.length_b   1.000
_cell.length_c   1.000
_cell.angle_alpha   90.00
_cell.angle_beta   90.00
_cell.angle_gamma   90.00
#
_symmetry.space_group_name_H-M   'P 1'
#
loop_
_entity.id
_entity.type
_entity.pdbx_description
1 polymer ?
#
loop_
_entity_poly.entity_id
_entity_poly.type
_entity_poly.pdbx_seq_one_letter_code
_entity_poly.pdbx_strand_id
1 'polypeptide(L)'
;MPVPIDKRKNAMPARELQKQLDTLREQLEQNPPLTEAEREDLHALMQQIELEIELETKTKDSSLADGVNLAVERFELDHPVIAGTLRNIAQTLGNIGI
;
A
#
# COMPACT_ATOMS: atom_id res chain seq x y z
N MET A 1 -14.61 22.76 -25.24
CA MET A 1 -14.05 21.40 -25.34
C MET A 1 -14.37 20.67 -24.04
N PRO A 2 -15.13 19.56 -24.05
CA PRO A 2 -15.38 18.78 -22.85
C PRO A 2 -14.16 17.89 -22.55
N VAL A 3 -13.74 17.90 -21.28
CA VAL A 3 -12.73 16.97 -20.77
C VAL A 3 -13.29 15.54 -20.72
N PRO A 4 -12.57 14.51 -21.20
CA PRO A 4 -13.05 13.12 -21.13
C PRO A 4 -13.19 12.67 -19.68
N ILE A 5 -14.35 12.10 -19.35
CA ILE A 5 -14.79 11.76 -17.99
C ILE A 5 -14.16 10.44 -17.48
N ASP A 6 -13.43 9.72 -18.34
CA ASP A 6 -12.88 8.40 -18.03
C ASP A 6 -11.65 8.40 -17.11
N LYS A 7 -10.98 9.54 -16.89
CA LYS A 7 -9.85 9.63 -15.94
C LYS A 7 -10.26 9.72 -14.45
N ARG A 8 -11.53 9.94 -14.13
CA ARG A 8 -11.96 10.14 -12.72
C ARG A 8 -12.17 8.84 -11.93
N LYS A 9 -12.40 7.70 -12.59
CA LYS A 9 -12.68 6.43 -11.90
C LYS A 9 -11.41 5.71 -11.42
N ASN A 10 -10.27 5.87 -12.09
CA ASN A 10 -8.99 5.25 -11.70
C ASN A 10 -8.15 6.11 -10.73
N ALA A 11 -8.43 7.41 -10.62
CA ALA A 11 -7.70 8.32 -9.75
C ALA A 11 -8.07 8.20 -8.26
N MET A 12 -9.26 7.71 -7.94
CA MET A 12 -9.72 7.54 -6.55
C MET A 12 -8.95 6.44 -5.80
N PRO A 13 -8.78 5.20 -6.33
CA PRO A 13 -8.08 4.16 -5.59
C PRO A 13 -6.58 4.45 -5.43
N ALA A 14 -5.91 5.00 -6.45
CA ALA A 14 -4.49 5.39 -6.33
C ALA A 14 -4.26 6.49 -5.28
N ARG A 15 -5.18 7.47 -5.17
CA ARG A 15 -5.12 8.49 -4.12
C ARG A 15 -5.36 7.93 -2.72
N GLU A 16 -6.27 6.96 -2.60
CA GLU A 16 -6.57 6.32 -1.33
C GLU A 16 -5.38 5.47 -0.85
N LEU A 17 -4.75 4.73 -1.77
CA LEU A 17 -3.52 3.98 -1.53
C LEU A 17 -2.38 4.89 -1.06
N GLN A 18 -2.20 6.04 -1.73
CA GLN A 18 -1.19 7.02 -1.34
C GLN A 18 -1.42 7.58 0.07
N LYS A 19 -2.69 7.84 0.44
CA LYS A 19 -3.03 8.29 1.80
C LYS A 19 -2.70 7.24 2.86
N GLN A 20 -2.93 5.96 2.54
CA GLN A 20 -2.62 4.87 3.47
C GLN A 20 -1.11 4.65 3.62
N LEU A 21 -0.34 4.81 2.53
CA LEU A 21 1.12 4.83 2.59
C LEU A 21 1.66 5.96 3.46
N ASP A 22 1.08 7.16 3.35
CA ASP A 22 1.43 8.31 4.18
C ASP A 22 1.19 7.99 5.67
N THR A 23 0.03 7.43 6.00
CA THR A 23 -0.27 6.95 7.37
C THR A 23 0.70 5.86 7.84
N LEU A 24 1.09 4.92 6.97
CA LEU A 24 2.07 3.88 7.30
C LEU A 24 3.45 4.50 7.58
N ARG A 25 3.88 5.48 6.79
CA ARG A 25 5.12 6.23 7.02
C ARG A 25 5.08 6.98 8.35
N GLU A 26 3.99 7.70 8.64
CA GLU A 26 3.82 8.38 9.91
C GLU A 26 3.93 7.40 11.09
N GLN A 27 3.29 6.22 10.98
CA GLN A 27 3.38 5.16 11.97
C GLN A 27 4.81 4.65 12.15
N LEU A 28 5.59 4.52 11.07
CA LEU A 28 7.00 4.14 11.13
C LEU A 28 7.89 5.23 11.73
N GLU A 29 7.58 6.51 11.47
CA GLU A 29 8.26 7.67 12.04
C GLU A 29 8.07 7.77 13.56
N GLN A 30 6.95 7.26 14.09
CA GLN A 30 6.76 7.11 15.53
C GLN A 30 7.74 6.10 16.17
N ASN A 31 8.62 5.47 15.39
CA ASN A 31 9.60 4.47 15.84
C ASN A 31 8.94 3.36 16.69
N PRO A 32 7.91 2.66 16.18
CA PRO A 32 7.36 1.51 16.86
C PRO A 32 8.46 0.45 17.03
N PRO A 33 8.34 -0.44 18.04
CA PRO A 33 9.35 -1.44 18.36
C PRO A 33 9.37 -2.57 17.31
N LEU A 34 9.75 -2.22 16.08
CA LEU A 34 9.95 -3.11 14.94
C LEU A 34 11.40 -3.57 14.90
N THR A 35 11.61 -4.80 14.46
CA THR A 35 12.95 -5.26 14.10
C THR A 35 13.45 -4.55 12.82
N GLU A 36 14.76 -4.53 12.61
CA GLU A 36 15.36 -3.95 11.40
C GLU A 36 14.80 -4.62 10.13
N ALA A 37 14.70 -5.95 10.14
CA ALA A 37 14.13 -6.71 9.03
C ALA A 37 12.66 -6.35 8.73
N GLU A 38 11.84 -6.12 9.76
CA GLU A 38 10.45 -5.69 9.57
C GLU A 38 10.36 -4.29 8.98
N ARG A 39 11.21 -3.37 9.45
CA ARG A 39 11.25 -2.02 8.92
C ARG A 39 11.71 -2.01 7.47
N GLU A 40 12.72 -2.80 7.13
CA GLU A 40 13.19 -2.95 5.75
C GLU A 40 12.11 -3.54 4.85
N ASP A 41 11.41 -4.58 5.30
CA ASP A 41 10.31 -5.22 4.56
C ASP A 41 9.16 -4.23 4.30
N LEU A 42 8.75 -3.48 5.32
CA LEU A 42 7.75 -2.41 5.18
C LEU A 42 8.22 -1.31 4.22
N HIS A 43 9.48 -0.90 4.31
CA HIS A 43 10.04 0.08 3.37
C HIS A 43 10.06 -0.42 1.93
N ALA A 44 10.41 -1.68 1.72
CA ALA A 44 10.42 -2.31 0.40
C ALA A 44 9.00 -2.39 -0.17
N LEU A 45 8.00 -2.78 0.64
CA LEU A 45 6.60 -2.80 0.24
C LEU A 45 6.11 -1.40 -0.12
N MET A 46 6.39 -0.39 0.72
CA MET A 46 6.00 0.99 0.43
C MET A 46 6.58 1.48 -0.91
N GLN A 47 7.86 1.24 -1.17
CA GLN A 47 8.51 1.63 -2.42
C GLN A 47 7.91 0.92 -3.63
N GLN A 48 7.58 -0.36 -3.54
CA GLN A 48 6.91 -1.09 -4.61
C GLN A 48 5.51 -0.52 -4.89
N ILE A 49 4.74 -0.21 -3.85
CA ILE A 49 3.41 0.40 -3.99
C ILE A 49 3.52 1.79 -4.62
N GLU A 50 4.49 2.62 -4.21
CA GLU A 50 4.73 3.93 -4.79
C GLU A 50 5.07 3.85 -6.28
N LEU A 51 5.90 2.87 -6.67
CA LEU A 51 6.22 2.60 -8.08
C LEU A 51 4.96 2.22 -8.87
N GLU A 52 4.10 1.36 -8.33
CA GLU A 52 2.86 0.96 -9.01
C GLU A 52 1.87 2.13 -9.16
N ILE A 53 1.82 3.05 -8.19
CA ILE A 53 1.05 4.30 -8.29
C ILE A 53 1.61 5.20 -9.40
N GLU A 54 2.94 5.38 -9.46
CA GLU A 54 3.61 6.24 -10.44
C GLU A 54 3.53 5.66 -11.87
N LEU A 55 3.60 4.33 -11.99
CA LEU A 55 3.49 3.62 -13.26
C LEU A 55 2.07 3.59 -13.84
N GLU A 56 1.10 4.24 -13.17
CA GLU A 56 -0.33 4.25 -13.53
C GLU A 56 -0.81 2.85 -13.95
N THR A 57 -0.53 1.82 -13.13
CA THR A 57 -1.11 0.46 -13.25
C THR A 57 -0.92 -0.20 -14.63
N LYS A 58 0.26 -0.07 -15.25
CA LYS A 58 0.59 -0.83 -16.48
C LYS A 58 1.07 -2.25 -16.20
N THR A 59 1.60 -2.50 -15.02
CA THR A 59 2.01 -3.80 -14.52
C THR A 59 0.93 -4.29 -13.56
N LYS A 60 0.39 -5.49 -13.80
CA LYS A 60 -0.43 -6.19 -12.81
C LYS A 60 0.51 -7.04 -12.00
N ASP A 61 1.16 -6.43 -11.02
CA ASP A 61 2.06 -7.16 -10.16
C ASP A 61 1.26 -7.79 -9.01
N SER A 62 0.55 -8.89 -9.28
CA SER A 62 -0.22 -9.60 -8.23
C SER A 62 0.67 -10.05 -7.07
N SER A 63 1.98 -10.16 -7.29
CA SER A 63 2.96 -10.40 -6.24
C SER A 63 2.99 -9.29 -5.19
N LEU A 64 2.62 -8.05 -5.53
CA LEU A 64 2.54 -6.96 -4.56
C LEU A 64 1.40 -7.18 -3.57
N ALA A 65 0.21 -7.56 -4.05
CA ALA A 65 -0.94 -7.82 -3.19
C ALA A 65 -0.68 -9.01 -2.26
N ASP A 66 -0.04 -10.08 -2.76
CA ASP A 66 0.42 -11.21 -1.96
C ASP A 66 1.46 -10.79 -0.90
N GLY A 67 2.44 -9.96 -1.28
CA GLY A 67 3.46 -9.44 -0.35
C GLY A 67 2.85 -8.59 0.78
N VAL A 68 1.89 -7.72 0.45
CA VAL A 68 1.19 -6.91 1.46
C VAL A 68 0.35 -7.81 2.36
N ASN A 69 -0.33 -8.84 1.84
CA ASN A 69 -1.10 -9.78 2.67
C ASN A 69 -0.21 -10.56 3.64
N LEU A 70 0.96 -11.04 3.18
CA LEU A 70 1.91 -11.73 4.06
C LEU A 70 2.40 -10.82 5.19
N ALA A 71 2.67 -9.55 4.87
CA ALA A 71 3.02 -8.56 5.88
C ALA A 71 1.86 -8.35 6.86
N VAL A 72 0.61 -8.23 6.40
CA VAL A 72 -0.56 -8.14 7.30
C VAL A 72 -0.58 -9.30 8.28
N GLU A 73 -0.47 -10.55 7.81
CA GLU A 73 -0.50 -11.75 8.66
C GLU A 73 0.62 -11.75 9.71
N ARG A 74 1.82 -11.29 9.33
CA ARG A 74 2.96 -11.17 10.24
C ARG A 74 2.76 -10.08 11.28
N PHE A 75 2.28 -8.91 10.85
CA PHE A 75 2.12 -7.74 11.72
C PHE A 75 0.83 -7.80 12.54
N GLU A 76 -0.17 -8.62 12.21
CA GLU A 76 -1.47 -8.64 12.89
C GLU A 76 -1.35 -9.03 14.38
N LEU A 77 -0.36 -9.86 14.71
CA LEU A 77 -0.11 -10.32 16.09
C LEU A 77 0.68 -9.31 16.92
N ASP A 78 1.78 -8.79 16.37
CA ASP A 78 2.73 -7.92 17.10
C ASP A 78 2.42 -6.43 16.93
N HIS A 79 1.86 -6.03 15.79
CA HIS A 79 1.66 -4.64 15.37
C HIS A 79 0.28 -4.41 14.74
N PRO A 80 -0.82 -4.55 15.50
CA PRO A 80 -2.18 -4.51 14.96
C PRO A 80 -2.53 -3.19 14.25
N VAL A 81 -1.88 -2.08 14.65
CA VAL A 81 -2.05 -0.77 14.01
C VAL A 81 -1.46 -0.77 12.60
N ILE A 82 -0.24 -1.29 12.43
CA ILE A 82 0.45 -1.40 11.14
C ILE A 82 -0.28 -2.39 10.24
N ALA A 83 -0.67 -3.54 10.79
CA ALA A 83 -1.45 -4.55 10.08
C ALA A 83 -2.78 -3.99 9.57
N GLY A 84 -3.44 -3.15 10.38
CA GLY A 84 -4.64 -2.43 9.96
C GLY A 84 -4.38 -1.54 8.74
N THR A 85 -3.29 -0.77 8.73
CA THR A 85 -2.92 0.06 7.58
C THR A 85 -2.62 -0.80 6.34
N LEU A 86 -1.81 -1.85 6.48
CA LEU A 86 -1.48 -2.78 5.39
C LEU A 86 -2.72 -3.49 4.82
N ARG A 87 -3.70 -3.84 5.66
CA ARG A 87 -4.95 -4.46 5.24
C ARG A 87 -5.73 -3.55 4.29
N ASN A 88 -5.81 -2.26 4.63
CA ASN A 88 -6.44 -1.28 3.76
C ASN A 88 -5.69 -1.18 2.42
N ILE A 89 -4.36 -1.26 2.45
CA ILE A 89 -3.51 -1.18 1.26
C ILE A 89 -3.82 -2.39 0.36
N ALA A 90 -3.80 -3.60 0.90
CA ALA A 90 -4.15 -4.83 0.19
C ALA A 90 -5.57 -4.77 -0.42
N GLN A 91 -6.55 -4.26 0.32
CA GLN A 91 -7.92 -4.08 -0.20
C GLN A 91 -7.95 -3.10 -1.37
N THR A 92 -7.19 -2.01 -1.27
CA THR A 92 -7.13 -1.00 -2.33
C THR A 92 -6.43 -1.55 -3.57
N LEU A 93 -5.33 -2.29 -3.41
CA LEU A 93 -4.65 -3.01 -4.49
C LEU A 93 -5.59 -4.01 -5.19
N GLY A 94 -6.32 -4.82 -4.41
CA GLY A 94 -7.31 -5.76 -4.97
C GLY A 94 -8.46 -5.05 -5.70
N ASN A 95 -8.90 -3.88 -5.23
CA ASN A 95 -9.91 -3.05 -5.91
C ASN A 95 -9.40 -2.48 -7.26
N ILE A 96 -8.09 -2.30 -7.41
CA ILE A 96 -7.43 -1.89 -8.66
C ILE A 96 -7.28 -3.10 -9.61
N GLY A 97 -7.45 -4.32 -9.10
CA GLY A 97 -7.31 -5.57 -9.86
C GLY A 97 -5.86 -6.03 -10.00
N ILE A 98 -5.04 -5.67 -8.99
CA ILE A 98 -3.68 -6.16 -8.75
C ILE A 98 -3.77 -7.39 -7.85
#